data_AF-A0AB37QZL8-F1
#
_entry.id   AF-A0AB37QZL8-F1
#
_cell.length_a   1.000
_cell.length_b   1.000
_cell.length_c   1.000
_cell.angle_alpha   90.00
_cell.angle_beta   90.00
_cell.angle_gamma   90.00
#
_symmetry.space_group_name_H-M   'P 1'
#
loop_
_entity.id
_entity.type
_entity.pdbx_description
1 polymer ?
#
loop_
_entity_poly.entity_id
_entity_poly.type
_entity_poly.pdbx_seq_one_letter_code
_entity_poly.pdbx_strand_id
1 'polypeptide(L)'
;MTDLSNRQFLLAKRPSGDVRREDFTYQEAPVTALAEGQILVRNKYLSLDPAMRGWMNDGKSYIPAVKLGEVMRALGVGEVLESKNPKFAVGDHLQGALGVQDYFVGEPKGFYKVDTSLAPLPLYLSALGMTGMTA
;
A
#
# COMPACT_ATOMS: atom_id res chain seq x y z
N MET A 1 -17.97 14.57 0.87
CA MET A 1 -17.34 13.63 -0.08
C MET A 1 -16.03 14.25 -0.49
N THR A 2 -14.93 13.51 -0.40
CA THR A 2 -13.62 13.96 -0.85
C THR A 2 -13.59 13.85 -2.39
N ASP A 3 -13.47 14.98 -3.10
CA ASP A 3 -13.27 15.03 -4.57
C ASP A 3 -11.85 14.58 -4.98
N LEU A 4 -11.31 13.57 -4.31
CA LEU A 4 -9.96 13.07 -4.56
C LEU A 4 -10.02 11.99 -5.65
N SER A 5 -9.26 12.20 -6.73
CA SER A 5 -8.96 11.16 -7.72
C SER A 5 -7.76 10.33 -7.23
N ASN A 6 -7.91 9.00 -7.25
CA ASN A 6 -6.89 8.04 -6.85
C ASN A 6 -6.35 7.30 -8.08
N ARG A 7 -5.09 7.56 -8.41
CA ARG A 7 -4.38 6.81 -9.45
C ARG A 7 -3.96 5.47 -8.89
N GLN A 8 -4.22 4.39 -9.62
CA GLN A 8 -4.00 3.02 -9.17
C GLN A 8 -3.38 2.17 -10.30
N PHE A 9 -2.48 1.26 -9.92
CA PHE A 9 -2.04 0.18 -10.79
C PHE A 9 -2.67 -1.14 -10.33
N LEU A 10 -3.60 -1.66 -11.13
CA LEU A 10 -4.24 -2.94 -10.91
C LEU A 10 -3.44 -4.06 -11.57
N LEU A 11 -3.44 -5.25 -10.96
CA LEU A 11 -2.91 -6.44 -11.62
C LEU A 11 -3.89 -6.92 -12.70
N ALA A 12 -3.53 -6.76 -13.97
CA ALA A 12 -4.39 -7.11 -15.10
C ALA A 12 -4.21 -8.57 -15.54
N LYS A 13 -2.97 -9.08 -15.48
CA LYS A 13 -2.62 -10.44 -15.91
C LYS A 13 -1.54 -11.04 -15.02
N ARG A 14 -1.42 -12.37 -15.05
CA ARG A 14 -0.34 -13.11 -14.40
C ARG A 14 0.90 -13.08 -15.33
N PRO A 15 2.05 -12.53 -14.90
CA PRO A 15 3.23 -12.47 -15.76
C PRO A 15 3.78 -13.87 -16.07
N SER A 16 4.07 -14.12 -17.35
CA SER A 16 4.85 -15.28 -17.80
C SER A 16 6.29 -14.82 -18.09
N GLY A 17 7.24 -15.29 -17.28
CA GLY A 17 8.61 -14.77 -17.28
C GLY A 17 8.71 -13.40 -16.61
N ASP A 18 9.36 -12.46 -17.29
CA ASP A 18 9.54 -11.08 -16.81
C ASP A 18 8.22 -10.30 -16.77
N VAL A 19 8.14 -9.36 -15.83
CA VAL A 19 7.00 -8.45 -15.68
C VAL A 19 6.99 -7.44 -16.81
N ARG A 20 5.82 -7.25 -17.44
CA ARG A 20 5.61 -6.37 -18.58
C ARG A 20 4.58 -5.31 -18.26
N ARG A 21 4.56 -4.26 -19.08
CA ARG A 21 3.59 -3.17 -18.96
C ARG A 21 2.14 -3.64 -19.03
N GLU A 22 1.86 -4.64 -19.85
CA GLU A 22 0.52 -5.23 -20.04
C GLU A 22 0.03 -6.09 -18.87
N ASP A 23 0.90 -6.41 -17.90
CA ASP A 23 0.49 -7.10 -16.68
C ASP A 23 -0.26 -6.18 -15.72
N PHE A 24 -0.28 -4.87 -15.98
CA PHE A 24 -0.97 -3.88 -15.18
C PHE A 24 -1.96 -3.03 -15.98
N THR A 25 -3.04 -2.64 -15.32
CA THR A 25 -3.95 -1.59 -15.78
C THR A 25 -3.74 -0.36 -14.91
N TYR A 26 -3.43 0.78 -15.53
CA TYR A 26 -3.53 2.08 -14.88
C TYR A 26 -4.98 2.54 -14.90
N GLN A 27 -5.49 2.99 -13.77
CA GLN A 27 -6.79 3.63 -13.68
C GLN A 27 -6.77 4.82 -12.74
N GLU A 28 -7.75 5.70 -12.92
CA GLU A 28 -8.09 6.75 -11.96
C GLU A 28 -9.51 6.49 -11.45
N ALA A 29 -9.67 6.41 -10.13
CA ALA A 29 -10.94 6.14 -9.49
C ALA A 29 -11.16 7.13 -8.34
N PRO A 30 -12.40 7.55 -8.06
CA PRO A 30 -12.66 8.43 -6.91
C PRO A 30 -12.35 7.72 -5.59
N VAL A 31 -11.81 8.46 -4.61
CA VAL A 31 -11.67 7.97 -3.24
C VAL A 31 -13.05 7.77 -2.63
N THR A 32 -13.32 6.56 -2.15
CA THR A 32 -14.61 6.22 -1.52
C THR A 32 -14.66 6.68 -0.06
N ALA A 33 -15.87 6.97 0.44
CA ALA A 33 -16.07 7.31 1.84
C ALA A 33 -15.66 6.16 2.78
N LEU A 34 -15.14 6.51 3.96
CA LEU A 34 -14.71 5.52 4.95
C LEU A 34 -15.91 4.81 5.62
N ALA A 35 -15.81 3.50 5.75
CA ALA A 35 -16.62 2.72 6.69
C ALA A 35 -16.02 2.76 8.12
N GLU A 36 -16.79 2.31 9.10
CA GLU A 36 -16.32 2.20 10.49
C GLU A 36 -15.07 1.32 10.58
N GLY A 37 -14.08 1.74 11.38
CA GLY A 37 -12.80 1.04 11.51
C GLY A 37 -11.79 1.26 10.38
N GLN A 38 -12.16 1.97 9.31
CA GLN A 38 -11.27 2.28 8.19
C GLN A 38 -10.53 3.60 8.37
N ILE A 39 -9.45 3.76 7.60
CA ILE A 39 -8.69 5.00 7.47
C ILE A 39 -8.46 5.34 5.99
N LEU A 40 -8.29 6.62 5.71
CA LEU A 40 -7.79 7.15 4.44
C LEU A 40 -6.34 7.56 4.65
N VAL A 41 -5.42 6.98 3.87
CA VAL A 41 -4.00 7.29 3.90
C VAL A 41 -3.59 7.83 2.55
N ARG A 42 -2.84 8.94 2.54
CA ARG A 42 -2.11 9.39 1.36
C ARG A 42 -0.74 8.72 1.35
N ASN A 43 -0.52 7.90 0.33
CA ASN A 43 0.75 7.23 0.12
C ASN A 43 1.82 8.26 -0.24
N LYS A 44 2.97 8.21 0.44
CA LYS A 44 4.11 9.11 0.17
C LYS A 44 5.23 8.37 -0.53
N TYR A 45 5.52 7.15 -0.07
CA TYR A 45 6.54 6.27 -0.64
C TYR A 45 6.08 4.82 -0.61
N LEU A 46 6.52 4.05 -1.60
CA LEU A 46 6.25 2.61 -1.73
C LEU A 46 7.57 1.85 -1.80
N SER A 47 7.58 0.64 -1.23
CA SER A 47 8.67 -0.32 -1.40
C SER A 47 8.45 -1.13 -2.67
N LEU A 48 9.50 -1.27 -3.47
CA LEU A 48 9.51 -2.14 -4.64
C LEU A 48 10.39 -3.34 -4.34
N ASP A 49 9.74 -4.44 -3.91
CA ASP A 49 10.43 -5.61 -3.38
C ASP A 49 10.42 -6.77 -4.39
N PRO A 50 11.48 -7.58 -4.50
CA PRO A 50 11.48 -8.79 -5.32
C PRO A 50 10.32 -9.75 -4.99
N ALA A 51 9.87 -9.76 -3.72
CA ALA A 51 8.73 -10.56 -3.26
C ALA A 51 7.42 -10.24 -4.01
N MET A 52 7.28 -9.02 -4.54
CA MET A 52 6.12 -8.63 -5.37
C MET A 52 5.92 -9.57 -6.55
N ARG A 53 6.99 -10.07 -7.17
CA ARG A 53 6.91 -11.03 -8.27
C ARG A 53 6.20 -12.32 -7.84
N GLY A 54 6.44 -12.77 -6.61
CA GLY A 54 5.77 -13.93 -6.02
C GLY A 54 4.29 -13.66 -5.73
N TRP A 55 3.95 -12.45 -5.27
CA TRP A 55 2.57 -12.06 -4.98
C TRP A 55 1.70 -11.96 -6.24
N MET A 56 2.32 -11.80 -7.42
CA MET A 56 1.62 -11.82 -8.71
C MET A 56 1.30 -13.23 -9.20
N ASN A 57 1.94 -14.28 -8.67
CA ASN A 57 1.74 -15.67 -9.13
C ASN A 57 0.58 -16.35 -8.41
N ASP A 58 -0.18 -17.16 -9.14
CA ASP A 58 -1.28 -17.96 -8.58
C ASP A 58 -0.78 -19.30 -8.04
N GLY A 59 0.09 -19.22 -7.04
CA GLY A 59 0.75 -20.38 -6.41
C GLY A 59 0.66 -20.35 -4.88
N LYS A 60 0.92 -21.49 -4.25
CA LYS A 60 1.01 -21.56 -2.78
C LYS A 60 2.15 -20.66 -2.28
N SER A 61 1.82 -19.75 -1.38
CA SER A 61 2.75 -18.84 -0.72
C SER A 61 2.27 -18.55 0.71
N TYR A 62 3.12 -17.96 1.53
CA TYR A 62 2.81 -17.56 2.91
C TYR A 62 1.82 -16.41 2.99
N ILE A 63 1.67 -15.63 1.91
CA ILE A 63 0.56 -14.68 1.73
C ILE A 63 -0.22 -14.97 0.46
N PRO A 64 -1.55 -14.75 0.45
CA PRO A 64 -2.37 -14.91 -0.75
C PRO A 64 -1.88 -14.05 -1.91
N ALA A 65 -1.98 -14.58 -3.14
CA ALA A 65 -1.71 -13.82 -4.35
C ALA A 65 -2.63 -12.59 -4.45
N VAL A 66 -2.13 -11.52 -5.08
CA VAL A 66 -2.95 -10.37 -5.48
C VAL A 66 -3.97 -10.87 -6.49
N LYS A 67 -5.27 -10.54 -6.39
CA LYS A 67 -6.22 -11.01 -7.41
C LYS A 67 -6.14 -10.15 -8.67
N LEU A 68 -6.57 -10.72 -9.79
CA LEU A 68 -6.72 -9.94 -11.01
C LEU A 68 -7.79 -8.84 -10.79
N GLY A 69 -7.50 -7.64 -11.28
CA GLY A 69 -8.34 -6.46 -11.07
C GLY A 69 -8.20 -5.80 -9.69
N GLU A 70 -7.38 -6.32 -8.78
CA GLU A 70 -7.06 -5.66 -7.51
C GLU A 70 -5.82 -4.76 -7.65
N VAL A 71 -5.73 -3.72 -6.82
CA VAL A 71 -4.54 -2.86 -6.73
C VAL A 71 -3.32 -3.71 -6.39
N MET A 72 -2.24 -3.52 -7.14
CA MET A 72 -1.00 -4.24 -6.90
C MET A 72 -0.52 -3.99 -5.48
N ARG A 73 -0.27 -5.08 -4.73
CA ARG A 73 0.20 -4.99 -3.34
C ARG A 73 1.61 -4.41 -3.30
N ALA A 74 1.81 -3.42 -2.44
CA ALA A 74 3.10 -2.87 -2.09
C ALA A 74 3.08 -2.45 -0.62
N LEU A 75 4.21 -2.64 0.07
CA LEU A 75 4.43 -1.97 1.35
C LEU A 75 4.70 -0.49 1.09
N GLY A 76 4.40 0.36 2.06
CA GLY A 76 4.61 1.79 1.92
C GLY A 76 4.51 2.54 3.23
N VAL A 77 4.85 3.82 3.16
CA VAL A 77 4.64 4.79 4.22
C VAL A 77 3.78 5.94 3.72
N GLY A 78 2.93 6.43 4.61
CA GLY A 78 1.92 7.44 4.28
C GLY A 78 1.45 8.22 5.47
N GLU A 79 0.56 9.16 5.19
CA GLU A 79 -0.04 10.09 6.16
C GLU A 79 -1.56 9.87 6.21
N VAL A 80 -2.12 9.75 7.40
CA VAL A 80 -3.57 9.61 7.60
C VAL A 80 -4.27 10.94 7.32
N LEU A 81 -5.15 10.98 6.32
CA LEU A 81 -5.94 12.16 5.97
C LEU A 81 -7.34 12.16 6.61
N GLU A 82 -7.93 10.99 6.81
CA GLU A 82 -9.22 10.80 7.47
C GLU A 82 -9.20 9.48 8.24
N SER A 83 -9.88 9.39 9.38
CA SER A 83 -9.92 8.17 10.19
C SER A 83 -11.28 7.96 10.85
N LYS A 84 -11.78 6.72 10.74
CA LYS A 84 -12.83 6.16 11.58
C LYS A 84 -12.29 4.99 12.43
N ASN A 85 -11.00 5.03 12.75
CA ASN A 85 -10.34 4.01 13.54
C ASN A 85 -9.71 4.64 14.79
N PRO A 86 -10.02 4.18 16.02
CA PRO A 86 -9.54 4.82 17.25
C PRO A 86 -8.02 4.71 17.46
N LYS A 87 -7.33 3.82 16.73
CA LYS A 87 -5.87 3.65 16.85
C LYS A 87 -5.07 4.66 16.02
N PHE A 88 -5.68 5.29 15.02
CA PHE A 88 -5.02 6.18 14.07
C PHE A 88 -5.77 7.52 14.00
N ALA A 89 -5.05 8.62 14.17
CA ALA A 89 -5.56 9.97 14.08
C ALA A 89 -5.13 10.63 12.76
N VAL A 90 -5.87 11.65 12.34
CA VAL A 90 -5.48 12.49 11.18
C VAL A 90 -4.12 13.13 11.46
N GLY A 91 -3.23 13.12 10.47
CA GLY A 91 -1.84 13.59 10.58
C GLY A 91 -0.84 12.54 11.07
N ASP A 92 -1.31 11.37 11.55
CA ASP A 92 -0.40 10.27 11.87
C ASP A 92 0.35 9.81 10.61
N HIS A 93 1.64 9.56 10.79
CA HIS A 93 2.44 8.85 9.80
C HIS A 93 2.48 7.37 10.14
N LEU A 94 2.41 6.52 9.13
CA LEU A 94 2.35 5.07 9.34
C LEU A 94 3.07 4.29 8.23
N GLN A 95 3.31 3.02 8.53
CA GLN A 95 3.77 2.01 7.58
C GLN A 95 2.75 0.88 7.48
N GLY A 96 2.57 0.34 6.28
CA GLY A 96 1.67 -0.79 6.03
C GLY A 96 1.63 -1.24 4.58
N ALA A 97 0.72 -2.16 4.27
CA ALA A 97 0.43 -2.59 2.90
C ALA A 97 -0.51 -1.58 2.22
N LEU A 98 0.08 -0.52 1.65
CA LEU A 98 -0.64 0.62 1.08
C LEU A 98 -1.07 0.43 -0.38
N GLY A 99 -0.41 -0.49 -1.10
CA GLY A 99 -0.67 -0.76 -2.51
C GLY A 99 -0.10 0.30 -3.46
N VAL A 100 0.03 -0.07 -4.75
CA VAL A 100 0.53 0.83 -5.81
C VAL A 100 -0.58 1.77 -6.25
N GLN A 101 -0.81 2.79 -5.43
CA GLN A 101 -1.84 3.83 -5.60
C GLN A 101 -1.48 5.11 -4.85
N ASP A 102 -2.19 6.21 -5.11
CA ASP A 102 -2.00 7.47 -4.37
C ASP A 102 -2.64 7.44 -2.97
N TYR A 103 -3.80 6.80 -2.84
CA TYR A 103 -4.57 6.77 -1.60
C TYR A 103 -4.97 5.34 -1.24
N PHE A 104 -4.73 4.95 0.01
CA PHE A 104 -5.26 3.72 0.60
C PHE A 104 -6.54 4.03 1.38
N VAL A 105 -7.59 3.25 1.15
CA VAL A 105 -8.80 3.23 1.98
C VAL A 105 -9.02 1.79 2.46
N GLY A 106 -9.09 1.60 3.78
CA GLY A 106 -9.36 0.28 4.33
C GLY A 106 -9.06 0.16 5.82
N GLU A 107 -9.27 -1.03 6.35
CA GLU A 107 -8.88 -1.38 7.72
C GLU A 107 -7.34 -1.47 7.82
N PRO A 108 -6.70 -0.79 8.78
CA PRO A 108 -5.24 -0.75 8.91
C PRO A 108 -4.66 -2.03 9.57
N LYS A 109 -4.95 -3.21 8.99
CA LYS A 109 -4.48 -4.50 9.53
C LYS A 109 -2.98 -4.64 9.37
N GLY A 110 -2.27 -4.79 10.50
CA GLY A 110 -0.81 -4.90 10.52
C GLY A 110 -0.07 -3.59 10.30
N PHE A 111 -0.77 -2.44 10.34
CA PHE A 111 -0.15 -1.14 10.20
C PHE A 111 0.36 -0.67 11.58
N TYR A 112 1.43 0.11 11.56
CA TYR A 112 1.99 0.73 12.76
C TYR A 112 2.39 2.17 12.47
N LYS A 113 2.32 3.02 13.49
CA LYS A 113 2.73 4.42 13.39
C LYS A 113 4.25 4.52 13.29
N VAL A 114 4.72 5.52 12.56
CA VAL A 114 6.13 5.89 12.47
C VAL A 114 6.31 7.34 12.88
N ASP A 115 7.47 7.68 13.42
CA ASP A 115 7.74 9.01 13.97
C ASP A 115 8.71 9.79 13.07
N THR A 116 8.17 10.72 12.30
CA THR A 116 8.96 11.52 11.36
C THR A 116 9.88 12.53 12.04
N SER A 117 9.76 12.74 13.36
CA SER A 117 10.72 13.53 14.13
C SER A 117 12.01 12.77 14.43
N LEU A 118 11.96 11.43 14.44
CA LEU A 118 13.12 10.56 14.69
C LEU A 118 13.87 10.24 13.40
N ALA A 119 13.15 10.05 12.30
CA ALA A 119 13.76 9.73 11.00
C ALA A 119 12.87 10.18 9.82
N PRO A 120 13.45 10.53 8.66
CA PRO A 120 12.68 10.75 7.44
C PRO A 120 11.88 9.52 7.03
N LEU A 121 10.66 9.73 6.50
CA LEU A 121 9.74 8.66 6.08
C LEU A 121 10.39 7.53 5.27
N PRO A 122 11.24 7.78 4.24
CA PRO A 122 11.84 6.71 3.46
C PRO A 122 12.74 5.75 4.26
N LEU A 123 13.31 6.18 5.40
CA LEU A 123 14.13 5.30 6.22
C LEU A 123 13.33 4.16 6.86
N TYR A 124 12.03 4.37 7.09
CA TYR A 124 11.10 3.33 7.55
C TYR A 124 10.77 2.27 6.49
N LEU A 125 11.15 2.48 5.22
CA LEU A 125 11.09 1.44 4.18
C LEU A 125 12.43 0.69 3.99
N SER A 126 13.50 1.15 4.64
CA SER A 126 14.85 0.60 4.50
C SER A 126 15.41 0.19 5.86
N ALA A 127 16.36 0.95 6.41
CA ALA A 127 17.10 0.61 7.62
C ALA A 127 16.20 0.43 8.86
N LEU A 128 15.11 1.18 8.94
CA LEU A 128 14.13 1.09 10.03
C LEU A 128 12.88 0.28 9.65
N GLY A 129 12.87 -0.32 8.46
CA GLY A 129 11.77 -1.11 7.94
C GLY A 129 12.05 -2.60 7.90
N MET A 130 11.13 -3.36 7.30
CA MET A 130 11.27 -4.82 7.11
C MET A 130 12.61 -5.20 6.51
N THR A 131 13.07 -4.45 5.50
CA THR A 131 14.35 -4.69 4.82
C THR A 131 15.53 -4.66 5.79
N GLY A 132 15.61 -3.66 6.68
CA GLY A 132 16.67 -3.55 7.68
C GLY A 132 16.55 -4.57 8.81
N MET A 133 15.33 -4.94 9.21
CA MET A 133 15.11 -5.94 10.28
C MET A 133 15.51 -7.37 9.87
N THR A 134 15.61 -7.65 8.57
CA THR A 134 15.98 -8.98 8.04
C THR A 134 17.38 -9.05 7.42
N ALA A 135 18.14 -7.95 7.47
CA ALA A 135 19.49 -7.85 6.90
C ALA A 135 20.58 -8.47 7.78
#